data_AF-A0A7J9KTD4-F1
#
_entry.id   AF-A0A7J9KTD4-F1
#
_cell.length_a   1.000
_cell.length_b   1.000
_cell.length_c   1.000
_cell.angle_alpha   90.00
_cell.angle_beta   90.00
_cell.angle_gamma   90.00
#
_symmetry.space_group_name_H-M   'P 1'
#
loop_
_entity.id
_entity.type
_entity.pdbx_description
1 polymer ?
#
loop_
_entity_poly.entity_id
_entity_poly.type
_entity_poly.pdbx_seq_one_letter_code
_entity_poly.pdbx_strand_id
1 'polypeptide(L)'
;MVHGPRVYSWISTAVRRGVKHLDISISPDQFTSPGIMFTCRSLTTLKLDFTCSVLDVPRGVPFPNLKTLHLKSVEFLSDDTTKCLLSSCNNLEDLSSCEYADLLINVKWSSSMDKGLEILLSSSPELEKLACHQEVLSKLPEKVAYCLLSKLKKLTIRTLSNISKAKKLKMSEVLLGSPRESKHCCILIV
;
A
#
# COMPACT_ATOMS: atom_id res chain seq x y z
N MET A 1 -11.48 6.00 -28.83
CA MET A 1 -10.38 5.17 -29.39
C MET A 1 -10.04 4.11 -28.36
N VAL A 2 -10.08 2.84 -28.77
CA VAL A 2 -10.07 1.64 -27.90
C VAL A 2 -8.61 1.25 -27.57
N HIS A 3 -8.11 1.64 -26.40
CA HIS A 3 -6.76 1.26 -25.94
C HIS A 3 -6.74 0.08 -24.93
N GLY A 4 -7.90 -0.32 -24.38
CA GLY A 4 -8.02 -1.37 -23.37
C GLY A 4 -7.51 -2.79 -23.73
N PRO A 5 -7.75 -3.35 -24.94
CA PRO A 5 -7.45 -4.76 -25.23
C PRO A 5 -5.94 -5.07 -25.28
N ARG A 6 -5.11 -4.08 -25.67
CA ARG A 6 -3.66 -4.26 -25.81
C ARG A 6 -2.95 -4.25 -24.46
N VAL A 7 -3.37 -3.41 -23.54
CA VAL A 7 -2.76 -3.34 -22.20
C VAL A 7 -3.06 -4.62 -21.42
N TYR A 8 -4.30 -5.13 -21.52
CA TYR A 8 -4.65 -6.43 -20.95
C TYR A 8 -3.77 -7.57 -21.49
N SER A 9 -3.55 -7.63 -22.81
CA SER A 9 -2.77 -8.70 -23.42
C SER A 9 -1.29 -8.63 -23.03
N TRP A 10 -0.72 -7.43 -22.86
CA TRP A 10 0.64 -7.25 -22.35
C TRP A 10 0.77 -7.72 -20.91
N ILE A 11 -0.15 -7.33 -20.03
CA ILE A 11 -0.15 -7.76 -18.62
C ILE A 11 -0.32 -9.28 -18.53
N SER A 12 -1.29 -9.84 -19.25
CA SER A 12 -1.53 -11.28 -19.31
C SER A 12 -0.30 -12.04 -19.81
N THR A 13 0.37 -11.53 -20.84
CA THR A 13 1.60 -12.12 -21.39
C THR A 13 2.75 -12.07 -20.38
N ALA A 14 2.93 -10.93 -19.71
CA ALA A 14 3.96 -10.78 -18.67
C ALA A 14 3.72 -11.77 -17.51
N VAL A 15 2.48 -11.86 -17.03
CA VAL A 15 2.08 -12.81 -15.98
C VAL A 15 2.37 -14.25 -16.40
N ARG A 16 1.95 -14.65 -17.61
CA ARG A 16 2.18 -16.00 -18.15
C ARG A 16 3.67 -16.32 -18.31
N ARG A 17 4.51 -15.32 -18.53
CA ARG A 17 5.97 -15.47 -18.61
C ARG A 17 6.66 -15.50 -17.25
N GLY A 18 5.90 -15.36 -16.15
CA GLY A 18 6.45 -15.40 -14.80
C GLY A 18 7.42 -14.25 -14.52
N VAL A 19 7.05 -13.02 -14.92
CA VAL A 19 7.85 -11.83 -14.57
C VAL A 19 7.97 -11.69 -13.05
N LYS A 20 9.10 -11.14 -12.61
CA LYS A 20 9.35 -10.83 -11.20
C LYS A 20 8.94 -9.41 -10.81
N HIS A 21 9.02 -8.48 -11.76
CA HIS A 21 8.70 -7.08 -11.56
C HIS A 21 7.60 -6.67 -12.52
N LEU A 22 6.53 -6.11 -11.97
CA LEU A 22 5.42 -5.56 -12.72
C LEU A 22 5.16 -4.15 -12.21
N ASP A 23 5.39 -3.17 -13.09
CA ASP A 23 5.19 -1.75 -12.84
C ASP A 23 4.18 -1.24 -13.87
N ILE A 24 3.00 -0.86 -13.38
CA ILE A 24 1.86 -0.50 -14.21
C ILE A 24 1.43 0.91 -13.82
N SER A 25 1.52 1.82 -14.77
CA SER A 25 1.01 3.18 -14.67
C SER A 25 0.07 3.41 -15.85
N ILE A 26 -1.24 3.40 -15.59
CA ILE A 26 -2.27 3.51 -16.63
C ILE A 26 -3.24 4.64 -16.24
N SER A 27 -3.60 5.48 -17.22
CA SER A 27 -4.58 6.55 -17.06
C SER A 27 -6.03 6.01 -17.01
N PRO A 28 -6.95 6.71 -16.32
CA PRO A 28 -8.24 6.17 -15.87
C PRO A 28 -9.24 5.72 -16.93
N ASP A 29 -8.98 6.03 -18.19
CA ASP A 29 -10.01 6.19 -19.20
C ASP A 29 -10.73 4.89 -19.58
N GLN A 30 -10.29 3.69 -19.12
CA GLN A 30 -10.88 2.41 -19.54
C GLN A 30 -10.40 1.11 -18.85
N PHE A 31 -9.69 1.17 -17.72
CA PHE A 31 -8.99 -0.01 -17.22
C PHE A 31 -9.63 -0.63 -15.97
N THR A 32 -10.30 -1.78 -16.16
CA THR A 32 -10.58 -2.70 -15.05
C THR A 32 -9.37 -3.59 -14.84
N SER A 33 -8.84 -3.61 -13.62
CA SER A 33 -7.66 -4.40 -13.28
C SER A 33 -7.87 -5.88 -13.60
N PRO A 34 -7.02 -6.51 -14.44
CA PRO A 34 -7.24 -7.88 -14.83
C PRO A 34 -6.87 -8.80 -13.67
N GLY A 35 -7.85 -9.56 -13.16
CA GLY A 35 -7.66 -10.52 -12.07
C GLY A 35 -6.47 -11.49 -12.27
N ILE A 36 -6.04 -11.68 -13.52
CA ILE A 36 -4.87 -12.49 -13.87
C ILE A 36 -3.56 -11.94 -13.28
N MET A 37 -3.42 -10.62 -13.06
CA MET A 37 -2.17 -10.07 -12.54
C MET A 37 -1.84 -10.55 -11.12
N PHE A 38 -2.89 -10.91 -10.37
CA PHE A 38 -2.73 -11.43 -9.02
C PHE A 38 -2.27 -12.90 -9.02
N THR A 39 -2.46 -13.68 -10.09
CA THR A 39 -2.08 -15.10 -10.10
C THR A 39 -0.59 -15.34 -10.34
N CYS A 40 0.20 -14.30 -10.58
CA CYS A 40 1.62 -14.38 -10.91
C CYS A 40 2.49 -14.68 -9.68
N ARG A 41 2.72 -15.97 -9.39
CA ARG A 41 3.47 -16.42 -8.21
C ARG A 41 4.95 -16.04 -8.19
N SER A 42 5.52 -15.69 -9.34
CA SER A 42 6.92 -15.25 -9.47
C SER A 42 7.15 -13.80 -9.07
N LEU A 43 6.08 -13.01 -8.87
CA LEU A 43 6.20 -11.59 -8.56
C LEU A 43 6.92 -11.37 -7.24
N THR A 44 7.96 -10.54 -7.30
CA THR A 44 8.67 -9.98 -6.14
C THR A 44 8.39 -8.50 -5.97
N THR A 45 8.02 -7.80 -7.04
CA THR A 45 7.70 -6.37 -7.03
C THR A 45 6.44 -6.09 -7.83
N LEU A 46 5.47 -5.44 -7.19
CA LEU A 46 4.25 -4.95 -7.82
C LEU A 46 4.12 -3.46 -7.53
N LYS A 47 4.06 -2.64 -8.59
CA LYS A 47 3.80 -1.21 -8.49
C LYS A 47 2.60 -0.86 -9.36
N LEU A 48 1.61 -0.20 -8.77
CA LEU A 48 0.37 0.17 -9.42
C LEU A 48 0.14 1.67 -9.24
N ASP A 49 0.02 2.40 -10.35
CA ASP A 49 -0.50 3.77 -10.41
C ASP A 49 -1.79 3.74 -11.23
N PHE A 50 -2.92 3.84 -10.51
CA PHE A 50 -4.28 3.73 -11.07
C PHE A 50 -5.11 4.96 -10.73
N THR A 51 -4.59 6.12 -11.08
CA THR A 51 -5.29 7.39 -10.93
C THR A 51 -6.71 7.29 -11.51
N CYS A 52 -7.73 7.48 -10.66
CA CYS A 52 -9.17 7.39 -10.97
C CYS A 52 -9.68 6.04 -11.52
N SER A 53 -9.07 4.90 -11.15
CA SER A 53 -9.58 3.56 -11.44
C SER A 53 -9.75 2.72 -10.17
N VAL A 54 -10.78 1.85 -10.17
CA VAL A 54 -11.06 0.95 -9.05
C VAL A 54 -10.33 -0.37 -9.25
N LEU A 55 -9.55 -0.76 -8.24
CA LEU A 55 -8.85 -2.03 -8.14
C LEU A 55 -9.78 -3.09 -7.54
N ASP A 56 -10.05 -4.13 -8.32
CA ASP A 56 -10.72 -5.35 -7.85
C ASP A 56 -9.71 -6.49 -7.73
N VAL A 57 -9.57 -6.99 -6.50
CA VAL A 57 -8.61 -8.03 -6.11
C VAL A 57 -9.42 -9.30 -5.87
N PRO A 58 -9.21 -10.37 -6.66
CA PRO A 58 -9.89 -11.63 -6.42
C PRO A 58 -9.55 -12.19 -5.04
N ARG A 59 -10.48 -12.95 -4.45
CA ARG A 59 -10.26 -13.59 -3.15
C ARG A 59 -9.24 -14.73 -3.26
N GLY A 60 -8.42 -14.89 -2.22
CA GLY A 60 -7.55 -16.06 -2.04
C GLY A 60 -6.38 -16.12 -3.02
N VAL A 61 -5.87 -14.99 -3.47
CA VAL A 61 -4.82 -14.96 -4.48
C VAL A 61 -3.43 -14.94 -3.84
N PRO A 62 -2.57 -15.96 -4.03
CA PRO A 62 -1.30 -16.01 -3.32
C PRO A 62 -0.22 -15.16 -3.98
N PHE A 63 0.42 -14.28 -3.19
CA PHE A 63 1.65 -13.56 -3.53
C PHE A 63 2.83 -14.07 -2.70
N PRO A 64 3.25 -15.34 -2.88
CA PRO A 64 4.18 -16.00 -1.97
C PRO A 64 5.57 -15.35 -1.95
N ASN A 65 5.96 -14.64 -3.02
CA ASN A 65 7.29 -14.07 -3.18
C ASN A 65 7.32 -12.55 -3.18
N LEU A 66 6.17 -11.89 -2.96
CA LEU A 66 6.07 -10.44 -3.11
C LEU A 66 6.75 -9.75 -1.93
N LYS A 67 7.80 -9.00 -2.25
CA LYS A 67 8.62 -8.23 -1.31
C LYS A 67 8.32 -6.74 -1.37
N THR A 68 7.89 -6.23 -2.52
CA THR A 68 7.62 -4.81 -2.73
C THR A 68 6.23 -4.60 -3.30
N LEU A 69 5.43 -3.79 -2.61
CA LEU A 69 4.09 -3.39 -3.03
C LEU A 69 3.98 -1.87 -2.96
N HIS A 70 3.93 -1.21 -4.11
CA HIS A 70 3.72 0.24 -4.18
C HIS A 70 2.37 0.53 -4.85
N LEU A 71 1.54 1.28 -4.14
CA LEU A 71 0.20 1.65 -4.57
C LEU A 71 0.13 3.18 -4.64
N LYS A 72 -0.21 3.69 -5.82
CA LYS A 72 -0.33 5.12 -6.08
C LYS A 72 -1.69 5.45 -6.67
N SER A 73 -2.40 6.38 -6.03
CA SER A 73 -3.73 6.83 -6.45
C SER A 73 -4.74 5.68 -6.66
N VAL A 74 -4.64 4.58 -5.90
CA VAL A 74 -5.47 3.38 -6.06
C VAL A 74 -6.72 3.48 -5.19
N GLU A 75 -7.90 3.36 -5.82
CA GLU A 75 -9.16 3.14 -5.12
C GLU A 75 -9.48 1.64 -5.07
N PHE A 76 -9.87 1.11 -3.92
CA PHE A 76 -10.24 -0.30 -3.77
C PHE A 76 -11.75 -0.48 -3.84
N LEU A 77 -12.20 -1.55 -4.49
CA LEU A 77 -13.63 -1.85 -4.62
C LEU A 77 -14.33 -2.00 -3.26
N SER A 78 -13.65 -2.54 -2.24
CA SER A 78 -14.21 -2.72 -0.90
C SER A 78 -13.14 -2.87 0.20
N ASP A 79 -13.56 -2.81 1.47
CA ASP A 79 -12.77 -3.24 2.65
C ASP A 79 -12.15 -4.63 2.47
N ASP A 80 -12.91 -5.56 1.90
CA ASP A 80 -12.47 -6.95 1.80
C ASP A 80 -11.43 -7.14 0.69
N THR A 81 -11.50 -6.34 -0.37
CA THR A 81 -10.53 -6.32 -1.46
C THR A 81 -9.13 -5.97 -0.95
N THR A 82 -9.02 -4.93 -0.12
CA THR A 82 -7.75 -4.48 0.47
C THR A 82 -7.20 -5.51 1.46
N LYS A 83 -8.06 -6.08 2.32
CA LYS A 83 -7.66 -7.15 3.22
C LYS A 83 -7.14 -8.36 2.46
N CYS A 84 -7.81 -8.77 1.39
CA CYS A 84 -7.39 -9.91 0.56
C CYS A 84 -6.03 -9.67 -0.08
N LEU A 85 -5.76 -8.47 -0.58
CA LEU A 85 -4.45 -8.13 -1.14
C LEU A 85 -3.34 -8.22 -0.08
N LEU A 86 -3.55 -7.57 1.06
CA LEU A 86 -2.53 -7.44 2.09
C LEU A 86 -2.32 -8.75 2.88
N SER A 87 -3.36 -9.56 3.09
CA SER A 87 -3.23 -10.89 3.69
C SER A 87 -2.51 -11.90 2.80
N SER A 88 -2.40 -11.60 1.51
CA SER A 88 -1.78 -12.49 0.53
C SER A 88 -0.27 -12.29 0.38
N CYS A 89 0.29 -11.25 1.00
CA CYS A 89 1.68 -10.82 0.85
C CYS A 89 2.50 -11.11 2.12
N ASN A 90 2.82 -12.37 2.39
CA ASN A 90 3.44 -12.80 3.66
C ASN A 90 4.94 -12.45 3.79
N ASN A 91 5.61 -12.13 2.69
CA ASN A 91 7.06 -11.83 2.64
C ASN A 91 7.32 -10.37 2.26
N LEU A 92 6.38 -9.48 2.59
CA LEU A 92 6.44 -8.09 2.16
C LEU A 92 7.46 -7.31 3.00
N GLU A 93 8.47 -6.75 2.34
CA GLU A 93 9.58 -5.98 2.93
C GLU A 93 9.38 -4.46 2.78
N ASP A 94 8.74 -4.03 1.68
CA ASP A 94 8.58 -2.62 1.30
C ASP A 94 7.14 -2.34 0.86
N LEU A 95 6.43 -1.55 1.66
CA LEU A 95 5.09 -1.05 1.37
C LEU A 95 5.09 0.47 1.22
N SER A 96 4.54 0.96 0.10
CA SER A 96 4.30 2.38 -0.10
C SER A 96 2.89 2.62 -0.61
N SER A 97 2.19 3.55 0.04
CA SER A 97 0.93 4.12 -0.45
C SER A 97 1.13 5.63 -0.67
N CYS A 98 0.83 6.14 -1.86
CA CYS A 98 0.90 7.58 -2.16
C CYS A 98 -0.34 8.05 -2.90
N GLU A 99 -0.77 9.27 -2.64
CA GLU A 99 -1.74 10.00 -3.46
C GLU A 99 -1.04 11.19 -4.11
N TYR A 100 -1.47 11.58 -5.33
CA TYR A 100 -1.13 12.92 -5.83
C TYR A 100 -1.94 13.94 -5.03
N ALA A 101 -1.25 14.92 -4.45
CA ALA A 101 -1.87 16.02 -3.71
C ALA A 101 -2.71 16.98 -4.59
N ASP A 102 -2.71 16.82 -5.91
CA ASP A 102 -3.08 17.91 -6.83
C ASP A 102 -4.34 17.73 -7.66
N LEU A 103 -5.18 16.71 -7.44
CA LEU A 103 -6.45 16.59 -8.18
C LEU A 103 -7.60 16.16 -7.28
N LEU A 104 -8.23 17.14 -6.60
CA LEU A 104 -9.64 17.28 -6.15
C LEU A 104 -10.53 16.06 -5.84
N ILE A 105 -9.98 14.87 -5.63
CA ILE A 105 -10.72 13.69 -5.20
C ILE A 105 -10.07 13.30 -3.89
N ASN A 106 -10.86 13.39 -2.83
CA ASN A 106 -10.61 12.72 -1.57
C ASN A 106 -10.52 11.21 -1.82
N VAL A 107 -9.43 10.73 -2.42
CA VAL A 107 -8.99 9.36 -2.20
C VAL A 107 -8.49 9.42 -0.78
N LYS A 108 -9.39 9.23 0.18
CA LYS A 108 -8.95 9.04 1.55
C LYS A 108 -8.21 7.73 1.54
N TRP A 109 -7.13 7.65 2.30
CA TRP A 109 -6.85 6.43 3.04
C TRP A 109 -8.17 5.94 3.67
N SER A 110 -8.79 4.98 3.00
CA SER A 110 -10.14 4.55 3.30
C SER A 110 -10.07 3.66 4.53
N SER A 111 -11.15 3.59 5.30
CA SER A 111 -11.28 2.65 6.43
C SER A 111 -10.90 1.21 6.06
N SER A 112 -11.02 0.88 4.76
CA SER A 112 -10.58 -0.36 4.12
C SER A 112 -9.10 -0.68 4.37
N MET A 113 -8.23 0.32 4.24
CA MET A 113 -6.78 0.14 4.36
C MET A 113 -6.32 0.02 5.81
N ASP A 114 -7.03 0.63 6.77
CA ASP A 114 -6.73 0.51 8.21
C ASP A 114 -6.74 -0.97 8.66
N LYS A 115 -7.83 -1.69 8.34
CA LYS A 115 -7.97 -3.13 8.69
C LYS A 115 -6.99 -4.00 7.91
N GLY A 116 -6.71 -3.64 6.66
CA GLY A 116 -5.76 -4.36 5.82
C GLY A 116 -4.33 -4.25 6.36
N LEU A 117 -3.92 -3.07 6.86
CA LEU A 117 -2.62 -2.89 7.51
C LEU A 117 -2.50 -3.73 8.78
N GLU A 118 -3.52 -3.78 9.63
CA GLU A 118 -3.49 -4.62 10.83
C GLU A 118 -3.22 -6.10 10.49
N ILE A 119 -3.87 -6.59 9.43
CA ILE A 119 -3.66 -7.95 8.93
C ILE A 119 -2.25 -8.12 8.38
N LEU A 120 -1.76 -7.16 7.59
CA LEU A 120 -0.40 -7.21 7.06
C LEU A 120 0.65 -7.27 8.17
N LEU A 121 0.46 -6.49 9.24
CA LEU A 121 1.43 -6.40 10.33
C LEU A 121 1.45 -7.62 11.24
N SER A 122 0.32 -8.32 11.30
CA SER A 122 0.23 -9.62 11.96
C SER A 122 0.75 -10.75 11.06
N SER A 123 0.62 -10.63 9.73
CA SER A 123 0.95 -11.71 8.79
C SER A 123 2.34 -11.62 8.15
N SER A 124 2.95 -10.42 8.10
CA SER A 124 4.27 -10.17 7.50
C SER A 124 5.27 -9.72 8.58
N PRO A 125 6.13 -10.62 9.09
CA PRO A 125 7.19 -10.24 10.03
C PRO A 125 8.32 -9.44 9.36
N GLU A 126 8.48 -9.57 8.04
CA GLU A 126 9.61 -9.04 7.27
C GLU A 126 9.42 -7.57 6.83
N LEU A 127 8.35 -6.89 7.22
CA LEU A 127 8.11 -5.51 6.79
C LEU A 127 9.12 -4.54 7.41
N GLU A 128 10.08 -4.10 6.60
CA GLU A 128 11.17 -3.21 7.03
C GLU A 128 10.92 -1.75 6.65
N LYS A 129 10.14 -1.50 5.59
CA LYS A 129 9.91 -0.16 5.06
C LYS A 129 8.42 0.10 4.88
N LEU A 130 7.97 1.22 5.44
CA LEU A 130 6.62 1.72 5.25
C LEU A 130 6.66 3.18 4.86
N ALA A 131 5.94 3.53 3.79
CA ALA A 131 5.73 4.91 3.39
C ALA A 131 4.23 5.19 3.24
N CYS A 132 3.70 6.12 4.03
CA CYS A 132 2.27 6.42 4.06
C CYS A 132 2.00 7.90 4.35
N HIS A 133 0.74 8.31 4.20
CA HIS A 133 0.29 9.63 4.62
C HIS A 133 0.16 9.73 6.14
N GLN A 134 0.32 10.95 6.67
CA GLN A 134 0.25 11.22 8.10
C GLN A 134 -1.09 10.84 8.75
N GLU A 135 -2.19 10.89 7.99
CA GLU A 135 -3.51 10.56 8.51
C GLU A 135 -3.65 9.10 8.92
N VAL A 136 -2.87 8.21 8.28
CA VAL A 136 -2.83 6.78 8.58
C VAL A 136 -2.39 6.54 10.02
N LEU A 137 -1.25 7.13 10.39
CA LEU A 137 -0.69 6.98 11.74
C LEU A 137 -1.64 7.50 12.83
N SER A 138 -2.45 8.51 12.52
CA SER A 138 -3.42 9.07 13.48
C SER A 138 -4.66 8.19 13.71
N LYS A 139 -4.96 7.29 12.76
CA LYS A 139 -6.11 6.37 12.80
C LYS A 139 -5.76 4.97 13.30
N LEU A 140 -4.49 4.58 13.21
CA LEU A 140 -4.04 3.28 13.66
C LEU A 140 -4.25 3.12 15.18
N PRO A 141 -4.71 1.95 15.65
CA PRO A 141 -4.71 1.65 17.07
C PRO A 141 -3.30 1.75 17.66
N GLU A 142 -3.16 2.24 18.89
CA GLU A 142 -1.85 2.44 19.54
C GLU A 142 -0.98 1.18 19.53
N LYS A 143 -1.59 0.01 19.79
CA LYS A 143 -0.90 -1.28 19.74
C LYS A 143 -0.31 -1.59 18.36
N VAL A 144 -1.02 -1.22 17.29
CA VAL A 144 -0.60 -1.47 15.91
C VAL A 144 0.52 -0.51 15.53
N ALA A 145 0.37 0.77 15.88
CA ALA A 145 1.40 1.77 15.68
C ALA A 145 2.71 1.45 16.44
N TYR A 146 2.60 0.91 17.65
CA TYR A 146 3.74 0.43 18.43
C TYR A 146 4.44 -0.75 17.73
N CYS A 147 3.69 -1.79 17.34
CA CYS A 147 4.22 -2.95 16.61
C CYS A 147 4.85 -2.58 15.26
N LEU A 148 4.32 -1.55 14.59
CA LEU A 148 4.90 -0.98 13.38
C LEU A 148 6.28 -0.39 13.65
N LEU A 149 6.38 0.50 14.65
CA LEU A 149 7.60 1.25 14.93
C LEU A 149 8.74 0.38 15.47
N SER A 150 8.42 -0.78 16.07
CA SER A 150 9.42 -1.73 16.55
C SER A 150 10.03 -2.59 15.44
N LYS A 151 9.29 -2.84 14.34
CA LYS A 151 9.74 -3.69 13.23
C LYS A 151 10.40 -2.91 12.09
N LEU A 152 9.92 -1.70 11.81
CA LEU A 152 10.38 -0.94 10.66
C LEU A 152 11.81 -0.45 10.83
N LYS A 153 12.62 -0.58 9.78
CA LYS A 153 13.91 0.11 9.62
C LYS A 153 13.73 1.50 9.02
N LYS A 154 12.64 1.73 8.29
CA LYS A 154 12.33 3.02 7.70
C LYS A 154 10.84 3.29 7.71
N LEU A 155 10.47 4.42 8.30
CA LEU A 155 9.12 4.97 8.23
C LEU A 155 9.17 6.31 7.51
N THR A 156 8.46 6.43 6.38
CA THR A 156 8.31 7.70 5.67
C THR A 156 6.89 8.22 5.85
N ILE A 157 6.76 9.38 6.47
CA ILE A 157 5.49 10.06 6.72
C ILE A 157 5.41 11.23 5.75
N ARG A 158 4.42 11.21 4.86
CA ARG A 158 4.16 12.35 3.97
C ARG A 158 3.11 13.24 4.61
N THR A 159 3.37 14.53 4.65
CA THR A 159 2.53 15.54 5.30
C THR A 159 1.93 16.51 4.29
N LEU A 160 0.68 16.93 4.52
CA LEU A 160 0.10 18.09 3.82
C LEU A 160 0.43 19.36 4.60
N SER A 161 0.53 20.49 3.90
CA SER A 161 0.88 21.79 4.49
C SER A 161 -0.12 22.32 5.54
N ASN A 162 -1.33 21.75 5.64
CA ASN A 162 -2.42 22.24 6.50
C ASN A 162 -2.87 21.25 7.59
N ILE A 163 -1.96 20.84 8.49
CA ILE A 163 -2.25 19.92 9.61
C ILE A 163 -2.69 20.70 10.86
N SER A 164 -3.82 20.31 11.47
CA SER A 164 -4.31 20.88 12.72
C SER A 164 -3.41 20.55 13.93
N LYS A 165 -3.40 21.41 14.97
CA LYS A 165 -2.63 21.19 16.21
C LYS A 165 -2.91 19.83 16.85
N ALA A 166 -4.18 19.40 16.88
CA ALA A 166 -4.58 18.11 17.46
C ALA A 166 -3.97 16.91 16.70
N LYS A 167 -3.96 16.95 15.36
CA LYS A 167 -3.33 15.90 14.54
C LYS A 167 -1.81 15.85 14.76
N LYS A 168 -1.15 17.01 14.91
CA LYS A 168 0.29 17.10 15.23
C LYS A 168 0.60 16.47 16.59
N LEU A 169 -0.21 16.77 17.61
CA LEU A 169 -0.03 16.23 18.96
C LEU A 169 -0.18 14.71 18.99
N LYS A 170 -1.23 14.17 18.37
CA LYS A 170 -1.46 12.72 18.31
C LYS A 170 -0.35 11.98 17.56
N MET A 171 0.16 12.55 16.47
CA MET A 171 1.35 11.99 15.80
C MET A 171 2.57 11.98 16.71
N SER A 172 2.80 13.07 17.46
CA SER A 172 3.91 13.13 18.40
C SER A 172 3.80 12.06 19.49
N GLU A 173 2.60 11.81 20.01
CA GLU A 173 2.35 10.76 21.02
C GLU A 173 2.63 9.36 20.45
N VAL A 174 2.17 9.07 19.23
CA VAL A 174 2.43 7.79 18.56
C VAL A 174 3.94 7.57 18.34
N LEU A 175 4.66 8.62 17.92
CA LEU A 175 6.10 8.53 17.68
C LEU A 175 6.90 8.47 18.99
N LEU A 176 6.47 9.18 20.04
CA LEU A 176 7.13 9.23 21.35
C LEU A 176 6.81 8.01 22.23
N GLY A 177 5.66 7.37 22.02
CA GLY A 177 5.25 6.13 22.70
C GLY A 177 5.98 4.88 22.20
N SER A 178 6.78 5.00 21.14
CA SER A 178 7.73 3.96 20.76
C SER A 178 8.79 3.79 21.86
N PRO A 179 9.29 2.57 22.14
CA PRO A 179 10.37 2.40 23.09
C PRO A 179 11.54 3.29 22.65
N ARG A 180 12.17 3.98 23.62
CA ARG A 180 13.33 4.87 23.43
C ARG A 180 14.55 4.21 22.75
N GLU A 181 14.41 2.98 22.26
CA GLU A 181 15.44 2.10 21.74
C GLU A 181 15.16 1.52 20.34
N SER A 182 14.17 2.01 19.57
CA SER A 182 14.16 1.70 18.13
C SER A 182 15.27 2.49 17.41
N LYS A 183 16.53 2.15 17.72
CA LYS A 183 17.75 2.73 17.11
C LYS A 183 17.88 2.39 15.62
N HIS A 184 16.94 1.64 15.07
CA HIS A 184 16.96 1.11 13.72
C HIS A 184 15.92 1.74 12.79
N CYS A 185 14.92 2.48 13.30
CA CYS A 185 13.88 3.09 12.48
C CYS A 185 14.21 4.55 12.12
N CYS A 186 14.59 4.78 10.86
CA CYS A 186 14.72 6.14 10.32
C CYS A 186 13.33 6.70 10.01
N ILE A 187 12.94 7.77 10.71
CA ILE A 187 11.70 8.51 10.41
C ILE A 187 12.02 9.68 9.49
N LEU A 188 11.47 9.65 8.28
CA LEU A 188 11.54 10.75 7.33
C LEU A 188 10.17 11.40 7.21
N ILE A 189 10.08 12.70 7.53
CA ILE A 189 8.87 13.50 7.33
C ILE A 189 9.08 14.33 6.07
N VAL A 190 8.24 14.11 5.05
CA VAL A 190 8.28 14.80 3.74
C VAL A 190 7.03 15.65 3.56
#